data_AF-A0A1A7ZU13-F1
#
_entry.id   AF-A0A1A7ZU13-F1
#
_cell.length_a   1.000
_cell.length_b   1.000
_cell.length_c   1.000
_cell.angle_alpha   90.00
_cell.angle_beta   90.00
_cell.angle_gamma   90.00
#
_symmetry.space_group_name_H-M   'P 1'
#
loop_
_entity.id
_entity.type
_entity.pdbx_description
1 polymer ?
#
loop_
_entity_poly.entity_id
_entity_poly.type
_entity_poly.pdbx_seq_one_letter_code
_entity_poly.pdbx_strand_id
1 'polypeptide(L)'
;MFATDLTGERMLRFPTLRKATSPPKVTAEMTGLVAKLKDNFTSRLDVLSLPTEAMQLTKDPFAATAEETLSIKAKKVVSSINEGQFLLELVDMQSSLTMPQELRTNGPAKFWSQINAHQFPNLKNVAVTVL
;
A
#
# COMPACT_ATOMS: atom_id res chain seq x y z
N MET A 1 -32.56 34.70 12.47
CA MET A 1 -33.37 34.77 11.24
C MET A 1 -34.04 33.44 10.87
N PHE A 2 -33.46 32.28 11.19
CA PHE A 2 -34.09 30.95 10.95
C PHE A 2 -35.22 30.55 11.92
N ALA A 3 -35.29 31.13 13.13
CA ALA A 3 -36.27 30.73 14.16
C ALA A 3 -37.68 31.28 13.90
N THR A 4 -37.79 32.44 13.24
CA THR A 4 -39.07 33.08 12.88
C THR A 4 -39.79 32.37 11.74
N ASP A 5 -39.06 31.67 10.86
CA ASP A 5 -39.65 30.91 9.75
C ASP A 5 -40.31 29.59 10.19
N LEU A 6 -40.02 29.13 11.42
CA LEU A 6 -40.58 27.90 12.00
C LEU A 6 -41.85 28.15 12.84
N THR A 7 -42.16 29.40 13.16
CA THR A 7 -43.24 29.77 14.12
C THR A 7 -44.45 30.42 13.47
N GLY A 8 -44.40 30.72 12.17
CA GLY A 8 -45.54 31.24 11.40
C GLY A 8 -46.36 30.12 10.75
N GLU A 9 -47.69 30.24 10.77
CA GLU A 9 -48.70 29.28 10.27
C GLU A 9 -48.62 28.91 8.77
N ARG A 10 -47.58 29.33 8.04
CA ARG A 10 -47.34 28.97 6.64
C ARG A 10 -45.90 28.55 6.38
N MET A 11 -45.60 27.29 6.66
CA MET A 11 -44.49 26.57 6.03
C MET A 11 -44.75 26.41 4.52
N LEU A 12 -44.55 27.46 3.73
CA LEU A 12 -44.89 27.46 2.29
C LEU A 12 -43.67 27.50 1.34
N ARG A 13 -42.43 27.37 1.81
CA ARG A 13 -41.26 27.49 0.91
C ARG A 13 -40.16 26.43 1.03
N PHE A 14 -40.38 25.42 1.86
CA PHE A 14 -39.55 24.22 1.82
C PHE A 14 -40.45 23.03 1.54
N PRO A 15 -40.14 22.17 0.55
CA PRO A 15 -40.75 20.86 0.49
C PRO A 15 -40.53 20.23 1.86
N THR A 16 -41.60 19.99 2.61
CA THR A 16 -41.51 19.33 3.91
C THR A 16 -40.90 17.96 3.64
N LEU A 17 -39.64 17.75 4.04
CA LEU A 17 -39.01 16.44 3.98
C LEU A 17 -39.91 15.50 4.79
N ARG A 18 -40.65 14.62 4.10
CA ARG A 18 -41.48 13.63 4.78
C ARG A 18 -40.55 12.79 5.62
N LYS A 19 -40.78 12.76 6.94
CA LYS A 19 -40.09 11.84 7.85
C LYS A 19 -40.33 10.43 7.29
N ALA A 20 -39.27 9.76 6.85
CA ALA A 20 -39.39 8.38 6.38
C ALA A 20 -39.92 7.52 7.54
N THR A 21 -41.14 7.01 7.40
CA THR A 21 -41.84 6.21 8.43
C THR A 21 -41.39 4.75 8.44
N SER A 22 -40.59 4.34 7.47
CA SER A 22 -40.00 3.01 7.36
C SER A 22 -38.48 3.11 7.25
N PRO A 23 -37.73 2.15 7.83
CA PRO A 23 -36.29 2.04 7.59
C PRO A 23 -36.01 2.04 6.07
N PRO A 24 -34.87 2.60 5.62
CA PRO A 24 -34.48 2.51 4.22
C PRO A 24 -34.52 1.05 3.77
N LYS A 25 -35.36 0.73 2.77
CA LYS A 25 -35.35 -0.60 2.16
C LYS A 25 -34.12 -0.69 1.27
N VAL A 26 -33.07 -1.35 1.77
CA VAL A 26 -31.94 -1.77 0.94
C VAL A 26 -32.48 -2.74 -0.09
N THR A 27 -32.50 -2.33 -1.36
CA THR A 27 -33.00 -3.19 -2.44
C THR A 27 -31.92 -4.20 -2.86
N ALA A 28 -32.33 -5.29 -3.50
CA ALA A 28 -31.39 -6.29 -4.00
C ALA A 28 -30.38 -5.70 -4.99
N GLU A 29 -30.80 -4.70 -5.77
CA GLU A 29 -29.97 -3.96 -6.72
C GLU A 29 -28.90 -3.12 -6.00
N MET A 30 -29.25 -2.46 -4.89
CA MET A 30 -28.29 -1.71 -4.08
C MET A 30 -27.23 -2.63 -3.47
N THR A 31 -27.65 -3.79 -2.93
CA THR A 31 -26.73 -4.82 -2.42
C THR A 31 -25.82 -5.37 -3.53
N GLY A 32 -26.39 -5.65 -4.71
CA GLY A 32 -25.65 -6.13 -5.87
C GLY A 32 -24.64 -5.10 -6.39
N LEU A 33 -24.97 -3.81 -6.35
CA LEU A 33 -24.05 -2.73 -6.70
C LEU A 33 -22.87 -2.66 -5.72
N VAL A 34 -23.13 -2.70 -4.41
CA VAL A 34 -22.07 -2.68 -3.38
C VAL A 34 -21.16 -3.90 -3.51
N ALA A 35 -21.72 -5.08 -3.79
CA ALA A 35 -20.92 -6.29 -4.04
C ALA A 35 -19.99 -6.12 -5.24
N LYS A 36 -20.51 -5.64 -6.38
CA LYS A 36 -19.69 -5.38 -7.58
C LYS A 36 -18.60 -4.34 -7.35
N LEU A 37 -18.90 -3.28 -6.60
CA LEU A 37 -17.91 -2.28 -6.23
C LEU A 37 -16.81 -2.91 -5.36
N LYS A 38 -17.20 -3.70 -4.36
CA LYS A 38 -16.24 -4.41 -3.51
C LYS A 38 -15.33 -5.31 -4.34
N ASP A 39 -15.88 -6.13 -5.23
CA ASP A 39 -15.10 -7.04 -6.07
C ASP A 39 -14.17 -6.27 -7.02
N ASN A 40 -14.65 -5.16 -7.60
CA ASN A 40 -13.83 -4.29 -8.44
C ASN A 40 -12.66 -3.68 -7.66
N PHE A 41 -12.91 -3.14 -6.46
CA PHE A 41 -11.87 -2.59 -5.61
C PHE A 41 -10.89 -3.67 -5.14
N THR A 42 -11.37 -4.84 -4.71
CA THR A 42 -10.51 -5.95 -4.31
C THR A 42 -9.59 -6.36 -5.45
N SER A 43 -10.11 -6.60 -6.66
CA SER A 43 -9.27 -6.99 -7.80
C SER A 43 -8.20 -5.95 -8.17
N ARG A 44 -8.52 -4.66 -8.06
CA ARG A 44 -7.58 -3.57 -8.36
C ARG A 44 -6.55 -3.35 -7.25
N LEU A 45 -6.96 -3.50 -5.99
CA LEU A 45 -6.07 -3.39 -4.84
C LEU A 45 -5.13 -4.60 -4.73
N ASP A 46 -5.57 -5.78 -5.17
CA ASP A 46 -4.73 -6.98 -5.20
C ASP A 46 -3.52 -6.79 -6.14
N VAL A 47 -3.72 -6.11 -7.27
CA VAL A 47 -2.62 -5.71 -8.18
C VAL A 47 -1.66 -4.71 -7.54
N LEU A 48 -2.13 -3.89 -6.60
CA LEU A 48 -1.32 -2.93 -5.85
C LEU A 48 -0.71 -3.53 -4.59
N SER A 49 -1.05 -4.79 -4.26
CA SER A 49 -0.50 -5.45 -3.08
C SER A 49 0.98 -5.75 -3.31
N LEU A 50 1.82 -5.15 -2.49
CA LEU A 50 3.25 -5.47 -2.48
C LEU A 50 3.45 -6.80 -1.72
N PRO A 51 4.29 -7.71 -2.24
CA PRO A 51 4.67 -8.90 -1.48
C PRO A 51 5.23 -8.53 -0.11
N THR A 52 4.71 -9.16 0.94
CA THR A 52 5.18 -8.94 2.32
C THR A 52 6.69 -9.11 2.45
N GLU A 53 7.27 -10.07 1.72
CA GLU A 53 8.70 -10.34 1.73
C GLU A 53 9.51 -9.16 1.15
N ALA A 54 9.01 -8.52 0.09
CA ALA A 54 9.64 -7.32 -0.47
C ALA A 54 9.53 -6.13 0.51
N MET A 55 8.39 -5.98 1.19
CA MET A 55 8.24 -4.96 2.24
C MET A 55 9.12 -5.21 3.47
N GLN A 56 9.37 -6.46 3.82
CA GLN A 56 10.25 -6.82 4.93
C GLN A 56 11.71 -6.60 4.55
N LEU A 57 12.10 -6.96 3.32
CA LEU A 57 13.43 -6.69 2.78
C LEU A 57 13.79 -5.21 2.84
N THR A 58 12.86 -4.30 2.50
CA THR A 58 13.14 -2.87 2.56
C THR A 58 13.24 -2.33 3.98
N LYS A 59 12.62 -2.99 4.96
CA LYS A 59 12.73 -2.61 6.37
C LYS A 59 14.03 -3.10 6.98
N ASP A 60 14.38 -4.36 6.72
CA ASP A 60 15.59 -4.97 7.24
C ASP A 60 16.13 -6.04 6.26
N PRO A 61 17.04 -5.67 5.35
CA PRO A 61 17.65 -6.62 4.44
C PRO A 61 18.59 -7.60 5.16
N PHE A 62 19.01 -7.33 6.40
CA PHE A 62 19.92 -8.21 7.16
C PHE A 62 19.20 -9.36 7.87
N ALA A 63 17.89 -9.23 8.05
CA ALA A 63 17.03 -10.30 8.55
C ALA A 63 16.44 -11.18 7.42
N ALA A 64 16.59 -10.77 6.16
CA ALA A 64 16.05 -11.49 5.01
C ALA A 64 16.87 -12.76 4.68
N THR A 65 16.21 -13.84 4.31
CA THR A 65 16.88 -15.05 3.81
C THR A 65 17.06 -14.96 2.30
N ALA A 66 18.30 -15.07 1.83
CA ALA A 66 18.64 -15.00 0.40
C ALA A 66 18.26 -16.30 -0.33
N GLU A 67 16.97 -16.49 -0.58
CA GLU A 67 16.42 -17.66 -1.27
C GLU A 67 15.73 -17.27 -2.59
N GLU A 68 15.59 -18.24 -3.48
CA GLU A 68 14.89 -18.09 -4.77
C GLU A 68 13.46 -17.54 -4.61
N THR A 69 12.78 -17.91 -3.52
CA THR A 69 11.43 -17.40 -3.23
C THR A 69 11.42 -15.88 -3.10
N LEU A 70 12.42 -15.28 -2.43
CA LEU A 70 12.54 -13.84 -2.26
C LEU A 70 12.82 -13.13 -3.58
N SER A 71 13.71 -13.67 -4.43
CA SER A 71 14.03 -13.06 -5.72
C SER A 71 12.82 -13.07 -6.66
N ILE A 72 12.01 -14.13 -6.66
CA ILE A 72 10.75 -14.19 -7.40
C ILE A 72 9.78 -13.10 -6.90
N LYS A 73 9.67 -12.88 -5.58
CA LYS A 73 8.83 -11.81 -5.03
C LYS A 73 9.36 -10.42 -5.40
N ALA A 74 10.67 -10.20 -5.35
CA ALA A 74 11.29 -8.95 -5.77
C ALA A 74 11.02 -8.65 -7.26
N LYS A 75 11.11 -9.66 -8.12
CA LYS A 75 10.82 -9.53 -9.56
C LYS A 75 9.36 -9.24 -9.87
N LYS A 76 8.42 -9.66 -9.02
CA LYS A 76 7.02 -9.24 -9.13
C LYS A 76 6.84 -7.74 -8.86
N VAL A 77 7.66 -7.16 -7.97
CA VAL A 77 7.65 -5.72 -7.70
C VAL A 77 8.33 -4.94 -8.82
N VAL A 78 9.49 -5.42 -9.27
CA VAL A 78 10.28 -4.80 -10.33
C VAL A 78 10.67 -5.87 -11.36
N SER A 79 9.91 -5.93 -12.45
CA SER A 79 10.03 -6.98 -13.49
C SER A 79 11.39 -7.02 -14.19
N SER A 80 12.15 -5.92 -14.16
CA SER A 80 13.45 -5.80 -14.80
C SER A 80 14.62 -6.38 -13.98
N ILE A 81 14.37 -6.86 -12.77
CA ILE A 81 15.43 -7.39 -11.90
C ILE A 81 15.99 -8.71 -12.42
N ASN A 82 17.31 -8.85 -12.34
CA ASN A 82 17.98 -10.13 -12.48
C ASN A 82 18.00 -10.86 -11.11
N GLU A 83 17.28 -11.98 -11.01
CA GLU A 83 17.11 -12.72 -9.76
C GLU A 83 18.41 -13.25 -9.16
N GLY A 84 19.32 -13.77 -9.99
CA GLY A 84 20.61 -14.28 -9.52
C GLY A 84 21.51 -13.15 -9.01
N GLN A 85 21.59 -12.06 -9.77
CA GLN A 85 22.35 -10.88 -9.36
C GLN A 85 21.79 -10.24 -8.09
N PHE A 86 20.46 -10.18 -7.97
CA PHE A 86 19.78 -9.70 -6.77
C PHE A 86 20.15 -10.50 -5.52
N LEU A 87 20.21 -11.84 -5.61
CA LEU A 87 20.62 -12.68 -4.49
C LEU A 87 22.09 -12.48 -4.12
N LEU A 88 22.96 -12.34 -5.12
CA LEU A 88 24.38 -12.05 -4.89
C LEU A 88 24.58 -10.69 -4.22
N GLU A 89 23.85 -9.66 -4.68
CA GLU A 89 23.83 -8.33 -4.05
C GLU A 89 23.37 -8.41 -2.59
N LEU A 90 22.35 -9.22 -2.30
CA LEU A 90 21.85 -9.39 -0.93
C LEU A 90 22.89 -10.04 -0.02
N VAL A 91 23.53 -11.09 -0.49
CA VAL A 91 24.63 -11.76 0.25
C VAL A 91 25.80 -10.80 0.46
N ASP A 92 26.19 -10.02 -0.56
CA ASP A 92 27.24 -9.01 -0.45
C ASP A 92 26.90 -7.94 0.58
N MET A 93 25.68 -7.38 0.52
CA MET A 93 25.20 -6.40 1.49
C MET A 93 25.21 -6.98 2.91
N GLN A 94 24.70 -8.21 3.09
CA GLN A 94 24.64 -8.88 4.39
C GLN A 94 26.01 -9.21 4.97
N SER A 95 27.04 -9.33 4.13
CA SER A 95 28.42 -9.53 4.58
C SER A 95 29.04 -8.26 5.19
N SER A 96 28.44 -7.09 4.97
CA SER A 96 28.92 -5.82 5.50
C SER A 96 28.76 -5.72 7.02
N LEU A 97 29.83 -5.34 7.70
CA LEU A 97 29.83 -5.10 9.14
C LEU A 97 29.27 -3.72 9.52
N THR A 98 29.26 -2.76 8.61
CA THR A 98 28.88 -1.36 8.89
C THR A 98 27.44 -1.04 8.50
N MET A 99 26.95 -1.61 7.39
CA MET A 99 25.62 -1.30 6.87
C MET A 99 24.46 -1.64 7.84
N PRO A 100 24.50 -2.72 8.65
CA PRO A 100 23.47 -2.96 9.65
C PRO A 100 23.38 -1.81 10.67
N GLN A 101 24.52 -1.23 11.04
CA GLN A 101 24.57 -0.11 11.97
C GLN A 101 24.07 1.18 11.33
N GLU A 102 24.41 1.42 10.06
CA GLU A 102 23.90 2.55 9.28
C GLU A 102 22.39 2.50 9.14
N LEU A 103 21.82 1.32 8.88
CA LEU A 103 20.37 1.11 8.82
C LEU A 103 19.71 1.44 10.16
N ARG A 104 20.22 0.91 11.28
CA ARG A 104 19.65 1.19 12.62
C ARG A 104 19.73 2.67 12.99
N THR A 105 20.80 3.34 12.59
CA THR A 105 21.05 4.75 12.94
C THR A 105 20.21 5.71 12.11
N ASN A 106 20.08 5.44 10.81
CA ASN A 106 19.43 6.36 9.86
C ASN A 106 17.97 5.99 9.55
N GLY A 107 17.57 4.76 9.83
CA GLY A 107 16.29 4.19 9.42
C GLY A 107 16.25 3.81 7.93
N PRO A 108 15.25 3.00 7.52
CA PRO A 108 15.18 2.42 6.17
C PRO A 108 15.21 3.44 5.03
N ALA A 109 14.34 4.45 5.07
CA ALA A 109 14.19 5.41 3.97
C ALA A 109 15.51 6.15 3.68
N LYS A 110 16.19 6.64 4.73
CA LYS A 110 17.46 7.34 4.57
C LYS A 110 18.60 6.40 4.17
N PHE A 111 18.65 5.20 4.75
CA PHE A 111 19.61 4.16 4.36
C PHE A 111 19.56 3.88 2.84
N TRP A 112 18.39 3.53 2.31
CA TRP A 112 18.24 3.21 0.88
C TRP A 112 18.51 4.39 -0.06
N SER A 113 18.21 5.62 0.38
CA SER A 113 18.56 6.82 -0.38
C SER A 113 20.08 6.98 -0.58
N GLN A 114 20.88 6.54 0.40
CA GLN A 114 22.34 6.68 0.43
C GLN A 114 23.10 5.49 -0.15
N ILE A 115 22.47 4.31 -0.24
CA ILE A 115 23.08 3.12 -0.85
C ILE A 115 23.55 3.40 -2.29
N ASN A 116 24.75 2.92 -2.63
CA ASN A 116 25.32 3.09 -3.95
C ASN A 116 24.55 2.22 -4.98
N ALA A 117 23.86 2.87 -5.93
CA ALA A 117 23.11 2.19 -6.98
C ALA A 117 24.00 1.39 -7.94
N HIS A 118 25.29 1.71 -8.03
CA HIS A 118 26.23 0.93 -8.86
C HIS A 118 26.64 -0.39 -8.19
N GLN A 119 26.68 -0.43 -6.86
CA GLN A 119 27.03 -1.63 -6.12
C GLN A 119 25.81 -2.54 -5.91
N PHE A 120 24.64 -1.96 -5.66
CA PHE A 120 23.41 -2.69 -5.37
C PHE A 120 22.23 -2.25 -6.26
N PRO A 121 22.36 -2.35 -7.60
CA PRO A 121 21.36 -1.83 -8.52
C PRO A 121 19.99 -2.50 -8.36
N ASN A 122 19.93 -3.82 -8.15
CA ASN A 122 18.67 -4.54 -8.04
C ASN A 122 18.02 -4.29 -6.67
N LEU A 123 18.78 -4.43 -5.58
CA LEU A 123 18.26 -4.18 -4.23
C LEU A 123 17.74 -2.75 -4.06
N LYS A 124 18.49 -1.75 -4.52
CA LYS A 124 18.08 -0.35 -4.41
C LYS A 124 16.83 -0.07 -5.24
N ASN A 125 16.68 -0.69 -6.41
CA ASN A 125 15.50 -0.51 -7.25
C ASN A 125 14.24 -1.09 -6.59
N VAL A 126 14.32 -2.29 -5.98
CA VAL A 126 13.22 -2.81 -5.14
C VAL A 126 12.91 -1.83 -4.01
N ALA A 127 13.95 -1.37 -3.30
CA ALA A 127 13.77 -0.53 -2.14
C ALA A 127 13.04 0.79 -2.46
N VAL A 128 13.48 1.48 -3.53
CA VAL A 128 12.87 2.74 -3.98
C VAL A 128 11.46 2.54 -4.54
N THR A 129 11.14 1.36 -5.09
CA THR A 129 9.79 1.07 -5.60
C THR A 129 8.79 0.79 -4.46
N VAL A 130 9.27 0.26 -3.34
CA VAL A 130 8.43 -0.15 -2.20
C VAL A 130 8.26 0.94 -1.13
N LEU A 131 9.27 1.80 -0.93
CA LEU A 131 9.31 2.85 0.11
C LEU A 131 8.77 4.20 -0.38
#